data_AF-A0A292SJ65-F1
#
_entry.id   AF-A0A292SJ65-F1
#
_cell.length_a   1.000
_cell.length_b   1.000
_cell.length_c   1.000
_cell.angle_alpha   90.00
_cell.angle_beta   90.00
_cell.angle_gamma   90.00
#
_symmetry.space_group_name_H-M   'P 1'
#
loop_
_entity.id
_entity.type
_entity.pdbx_description
1 polymer ?
#
loop_
_entity_poly.entity_id
_entity_poly.type
_entity_poly.pdbx_seq_one_letter_code
_entity_poly.pdbx_strand_id
1 'polypeptide(L)'
;KGGKGHIQRHFGFTLAEVLVTLGIIGVVASMTMPTLINNQRKVVLENQLKKQFNVMSQALNFWKQETGVIGLYKMYATYNGTEYVNSNTFKQEYMSKLKAAGTMEYKKGPFNFNKTKKMNYEGRTCTPTTLLPDGSSMCVNIWSGIITVTTDINGPNKNPNAWGYDIFTFIIDSNNEELRGLKPTKTEPNPDSAYPEGDGYPCSLTVSSAGNGLGCAYYALTNVCPNDDTKKYWECIP
;
A
#
# COMPACT_ATOMS: atom_id res chain seq x y z
N LYS A 1 73.97 -6.46 -37.99
CA LYS A 1 72.57 -6.03 -37.69
C LYS A 1 71.96 -7.05 -36.72
N GLY A 2 72.11 -6.85 -35.41
CA GLY A 2 71.56 -7.76 -34.38
C GLY A 2 70.35 -7.11 -33.73
N GLY A 3 69.14 -7.54 -34.10
CA GLY A 3 67.90 -7.04 -33.50
C GLY A 3 67.74 -7.61 -32.09
N LYS A 4 67.74 -6.75 -31.08
CA LYS A 4 67.32 -7.10 -29.71
C LYS A 4 65.80 -7.25 -29.71
N GLY A 5 65.32 -8.49 -29.68
CA GLY A 5 63.90 -8.78 -29.47
C GLY A 5 63.50 -8.43 -28.04
N HIS A 6 62.67 -7.41 -27.87
CA HIS A 6 61.97 -7.15 -26.62
C HIS A 6 60.90 -8.23 -26.41
N ILE A 7 61.14 -9.16 -25.48
CA ILE A 7 60.13 -10.10 -25.00
C ILE A 7 59.17 -9.32 -24.10
N GLN A 8 57.98 -8.99 -24.60
CA GLN A 8 56.88 -8.56 -23.75
C GLN A 8 56.29 -9.81 -23.06
N ARG A 9 56.43 -9.91 -21.74
CA ARG A 9 55.74 -10.93 -20.95
C ARG A 9 54.27 -10.54 -20.83
N HIS A 10 53.39 -11.29 -21.47
CA HIS A 10 51.96 -11.20 -21.23
C HIS A 10 51.62 -11.94 -19.93
N PHE A 11 51.22 -11.20 -18.89
CA PHE A 11 50.59 -11.78 -17.71
C PHE A 11 49.14 -12.08 -18.06
N GLY A 12 48.79 -13.37 -18.12
CA GLY A 12 47.43 -13.84 -18.33
C GLY A 12 46.97 -14.65 -17.13
N PHE A 13 45.71 -14.51 -16.74
CA PHE A 13 45.10 -15.36 -15.72
C PHE A 13 44.99 -16.79 -16.23
N THR A 14 45.25 -17.76 -15.34
CA THR A 14 44.99 -19.16 -15.65
C THR A 14 43.47 -19.41 -15.71
N LEU A 15 43.05 -20.42 -16.48
CA LEU A 15 41.64 -20.84 -16.51
C LEU A 15 41.13 -21.19 -15.11
N ALA A 16 41.98 -21.81 -14.28
CA ALA A 16 41.65 -22.16 -12.91
C ALA A 16 41.39 -20.92 -12.03
N GLU A 17 42.23 -19.87 -12.13
CA GLU A 17 42.01 -18.61 -11.40
C GLU A 17 40.69 -17.93 -11.82
N VAL A 18 40.38 -17.90 -13.12
CA VAL A 18 39.12 -17.32 -13.61
C VAL A 18 37.91 -18.13 -13.13
N LEU A 19 37.97 -19.46 -13.14
CA LEU A 19 36.87 -20.30 -12.68
C LEU A 19 36.62 -20.20 -11.17
N VAL A 20 37.68 -20.15 -10.36
CA VAL A 20 37.56 -19.97 -8.91
C VAL A 20 37.00 -18.59 -8.58
N THR A 21 37.48 -17.53 -9.24
CA THR A 21 36.98 -16.16 -9.02
C THR A 21 35.53 -16.00 -9.43
N LEU A 22 35.12 -16.52 -10.60
CA LEU A 22 33.72 -16.52 -11.02
C LEU A 22 32.84 -17.37 -10.10
N GLY A 23 33.35 -18.50 -9.62
CA GLY A 23 32.67 -19.35 -8.64
C GLY A 23 32.39 -18.60 -7.33
N ILE A 24 33.40 -17.92 -6.78
CA ILE A 24 33.26 -17.13 -5.55
C ILE A 24 32.28 -15.97 -5.75
N ILE A 25 32.42 -15.20 -6.83
CA ILE A 25 31.50 -14.08 -7.14
C ILE A 25 30.07 -14.60 -7.32
N GLY A 26 29.89 -15.73 -8.00
CA GLY A 26 28.58 -16.36 -8.20
C GLY A 26 27.90 -16.74 -6.88
N VAL A 27 28.62 -17.38 -5.96
CA VAL A 27 28.10 -17.75 -4.64
C VAL A 27 27.75 -16.49 -3.84
N VAL A 28 28.66 -15.54 -3.75
CA VAL A 28 28.43 -14.30 -2.98
C VAL A 28 27.25 -13.51 -3.54
N ALA A 29 27.20 -13.30 -4.85
CA ALA A 29 26.11 -12.57 -5.50
C ALA A 29 24.75 -13.28 -5.29
N SER A 30 24.72 -14.61 -5.33
CA SER A 30 23.48 -15.38 -5.09
C SER A 30 22.91 -15.17 -3.68
N MET A 31 23.76 -14.94 -2.69
CA MET A 31 23.36 -14.70 -1.31
C MET A 31 22.99 -13.23 -1.06
N THR A 32 23.63 -12.27 -1.74
CA THR A 32 23.43 -10.85 -1.48
C THR A 32 22.33 -10.21 -2.33
N MET A 33 22.14 -10.65 -3.59
CA MET A 33 21.15 -10.06 -4.50
C MET A 33 19.71 -10.14 -3.99
N PRO A 34 19.21 -11.27 -3.44
CA PRO A 34 17.84 -11.34 -2.93
C PRO A 34 17.57 -10.34 -1.81
N THR A 35 18.50 -10.20 -0.86
CA THR A 35 18.40 -9.26 0.26
C THR A 35 18.39 -7.81 -0.22
N LEU A 36 19.29 -7.45 -1.14
CA LEU A 36 19.34 -6.10 -1.70
C LEU A 36 18.05 -5.75 -2.44
N ILE A 37 17.55 -6.66 -3.30
CA ILE A 37 16.31 -6.45 -4.05
C ILE A 37 15.12 -6.28 -3.09
N ASN A 38 15.05 -7.08 -2.03
CA ASN A 38 13.97 -6.96 -1.05
C ASN A 38 14.00 -5.61 -0.32
N ASN A 39 15.18 -5.15 0.10
CA ASN A 39 15.35 -3.86 0.75
C ASN A 39 15.00 -2.69 -0.18
N GLN A 40 15.40 -2.76 -1.45
CA GLN A 40 15.02 -1.76 -2.45
C GLN A 40 13.50 -1.72 -2.67
N ARG A 41 12.84 -2.88 -2.76
CA ARG A 41 11.37 -2.96 -2.90
C ARG A 41 10.65 -2.27 -1.73
N LYS A 42 11.11 -2.48 -0.50
CA LYS A 42 10.55 -1.81 0.69
C LYS A 42 10.62 -0.29 0.58
N VAL A 43 11.78 0.25 0.18
CA VAL A 43 11.95 1.71 -0.03
C VAL A 43 11.07 2.23 -1.17
N VAL A 44 10.91 1.46 -2.24
CA VAL A 44 10.01 1.82 -3.35
C VAL A 44 8.56 1.89 -2.88
N LEU A 45 8.08 0.91 -2.12
CA LEU A 45 6.72 0.90 -1.57
C LEU A 45 6.48 2.07 -0.61
N GLU A 46 7.45 2.37 0.27
CA GLU A 46 7.36 3.53 1.16
C GLU A 46 7.18 4.84 0.38
N ASN A 47 7.99 5.03 -0.67
CA ASN A 47 7.92 6.23 -1.51
C ASN A 47 6.62 6.29 -2.32
N GLN A 48 6.15 5.14 -2.81
CA GLN A 48 4.87 5.04 -3.51
C GLN A 48 3.70 5.40 -2.59
N LEU A 49 3.69 4.91 -1.34
CA LEU A 49 2.67 5.27 -0.36
C LEU A 49 2.66 6.78 -0.07
N LYS A 50 3.83 7.37 0.19
CA LYS A 50 3.97 8.81 0.46
C LYS A 50 3.48 9.65 -0.71
N LYS A 51 3.86 9.27 -1.93
CA LYS A 51 3.38 9.91 -3.16
C LYS A 51 1.85 9.81 -3.25
N GLN A 52 1.31 8.62 -3.08
CA GLN A 52 -0.13 8.37 -3.21
C GLN A 52 -0.94 9.14 -2.18
N PHE A 53 -0.48 9.17 -0.92
CA PHE A 53 -1.08 9.98 0.13
C PHE A 53 -1.12 11.46 -0.25
N ASN A 54 -0.01 12.01 -0.76
CA ASN A 54 0.05 13.42 -1.16
C ASN A 54 -0.91 13.71 -2.34
N VAL A 55 -0.97 12.83 -3.34
CA VAL A 55 -1.86 12.98 -4.49
C VAL A 55 -3.34 12.94 -4.06
N MET A 56 -3.72 12.01 -3.20
CA MET A 56 -5.08 11.92 -2.66
C MET A 56 -5.43 13.16 -1.82
N SER A 57 -4.55 13.59 -0.92
CA SER A 57 -4.76 14.80 -0.11
C SER A 57 -4.91 16.06 -0.98
N GLN A 58 -4.10 16.19 -2.03
CA GLN A 58 -4.21 17.31 -2.97
C GLN A 58 -5.52 17.25 -3.77
N ALA A 59 -5.91 16.08 -4.26
CA ALA A 59 -7.18 15.90 -4.96
C ALA A 59 -8.38 16.28 -4.08
N LEU A 60 -8.32 15.98 -2.78
CA LEU A 60 -9.36 16.34 -1.83
C LEU A 60 -9.44 17.86 -1.66
N ASN A 61 -8.30 18.52 -1.55
CA ASN A 61 -8.23 19.98 -1.45
C ASN A 61 -8.75 20.66 -2.73
N PHE A 62 -8.42 20.14 -3.92
CA PHE A 62 -8.96 20.66 -5.17
C PHE A 62 -10.48 20.47 -5.26
N TRP A 63 -10.98 19.29 -4.89
CA TRP A 63 -12.42 19.02 -4.86
C TRP A 63 -13.15 19.99 -3.92
N LYS A 64 -12.62 20.24 -2.72
CA LYS A 64 -13.19 21.22 -1.77
C LYS A 64 -13.21 22.64 -2.33
N GLN A 65 -12.12 23.06 -2.98
CA GLN A 65 -12.01 24.41 -3.56
C GLN A 65 -12.99 24.63 -4.70
N GLU A 66 -13.20 23.64 -5.56
CA GLU A 66 -14.10 23.77 -6.71
C GLU A 66 -15.58 23.69 -6.34
N THR A 67 -15.95 22.79 -5.43
CA THR A 67 -17.35 22.60 -5.03
C THR A 67 -17.81 23.63 -4.01
N GLY A 68 -16.90 24.22 -3.25
CA GLY A 68 -17.21 25.14 -2.16
C GLY A 68 -17.98 24.50 -1.00
N VAL A 69 -18.02 23.16 -0.94
CA VAL A 69 -18.78 22.43 0.10
C VAL A 69 -18.13 22.64 1.46
N ILE A 70 -18.95 23.09 2.42
CA ILE A 70 -18.61 23.17 3.84
C ILE A 70 -19.43 22.10 4.56
N GLY A 71 -18.78 21.11 5.17
CA GLY A 71 -19.47 20.01 5.84
C GLY A 71 -19.72 18.82 4.92
N LEU A 72 -18.64 18.27 4.34
CA LEU A 72 -18.61 17.10 3.46
C LEU A 72 -19.45 15.94 4.03
N TYR A 73 -19.28 15.64 5.32
CA TYR A 73 -20.02 14.57 5.99
C TYR A 73 -21.53 14.80 6.02
N LYS A 74 -21.98 16.04 6.26
CA LYS A 74 -23.42 16.36 6.28
C LYS A 74 -24.05 16.21 4.90
N MET A 75 -23.30 16.52 3.85
CA MET A 75 -23.79 16.50 2.47
C MET A 75 -23.77 15.09 1.84
N TYR A 76 -22.74 14.30 2.13
CA TYR A 76 -22.45 13.06 1.39
C TYR A 76 -22.42 11.79 2.25
N ALA A 77 -22.42 11.90 3.58
CA ALA A 77 -22.41 10.77 4.51
C ALA A 77 -23.66 10.72 5.41
N THR A 78 -24.75 11.39 5.01
CA THR A 78 -26.05 11.30 5.68
C THR A 78 -26.88 10.16 5.09
N TYR A 79 -27.29 9.22 5.94
CA TYR A 79 -28.13 8.08 5.55
C TYR A 79 -29.62 8.46 5.62
N ASN A 80 -30.36 8.28 4.53
CA ASN A 80 -31.79 8.61 4.47
C ASN A 80 -32.73 7.42 4.79
N GLY A 81 -32.18 6.25 5.15
CA GLY A 81 -32.94 5.02 5.37
C GLY A 81 -32.74 3.97 4.29
N THR A 82 -32.39 4.37 3.06
CA THR A 82 -32.11 3.46 1.93
C THR A 82 -30.68 3.58 1.40
N GLU A 83 -30.13 4.78 1.35
CA GLU A 83 -28.78 5.05 0.84
C GLU A 83 -28.13 6.27 1.50
N TYR A 84 -26.84 6.44 1.23
CA TYR A 84 -26.12 7.69 1.50
C TYR A 84 -26.34 8.62 0.30
N VAL A 85 -27.22 9.59 0.48
CA VAL A 85 -27.61 10.55 -0.56
C VAL A 85 -26.36 11.27 -1.07
N ASN A 86 -26.26 11.47 -2.39
CA ASN A 86 -25.12 12.09 -3.08
C ASN A 86 -23.77 11.36 -2.96
N SER A 87 -23.69 10.21 -2.27
CA SER A 87 -22.41 9.49 -2.10
C SER A 87 -21.76 9.13 -3.44
N ASN A 88 -22.55 8.76 -4.44
CA ASN A 88 -22.05 8.48 -5.79
C ASN A 88 -21.50 9.73 -6.48
N THR A 89 -22.14 10.88 -6.29
CA THR A 89 -21.68 12.17 -6.82
C THR A 89 -20.29 12.51 -6.27
N PHE A 90 -20.12 12.45 -4.95
CA PHE A 90 -18.80 12.67 -4.33
C PHE A 90 -17.74 11.70 -4.87
N LYS A 91 -18.06 10.40 -4.93
CA LYS A 91 -17.14 9.39 -5.45
C LYS A 91 -16.70 9.73 -6.88
N GLN A 92 -17.63 10.09 -7.76
CA GLN A 92 -17.32 10.43 -9.15
C GLN A 92 -16.49 11.71 -9.27
N GLU A 93 -16.89 12.77 -8.57
CA GLU A 93 -16.17 14.05 -8.58
C GLU A 93 -14.76 13.92 -8.03
N TYR A 94 -14.59 13.23 -6.90
CA TYR A 94 -13.28 13.00 -6.30
C TYR A 94 -12.38 12.15 -7.21
N MET A 95 -12.92 11.07 -7.79
CA MET A 95 -12.18 10.24 -8.76
C MET A 95 -11.80 11.02 -10.03
N SER A 96 -12.62 11.99 -10.45
CA SER A 96 -12.30 12.84 -11.60
C SER A 96 -11.04 13.69 -11.35
N LYS A 97 -10.82 14.16 -10.12
CA LYS A 97 -9.60 14.92 -9.73
C LYS A 97 -8.34 14.07 -9.80
N LEU A 98 -8.51 12.76 -9.66
CA LEU A 98 -7.42 11.78 -9.71
C LEU A 98 -7.19 11.26 -11.14
N LYS A 99 -7.96 11.75 -12.13
CA LYS A 99 -7.87 11.36 -13.54
C LYS A 99 -7.97 9.85 -13.74
N ALA A 100 -8.91 9.22 -13.02
CA ALA A 100 -9.16 7.78 -13.11
C ALA A 100 -9.28 7.32 -14.58
N ALA A 101 -8.52 6.28 -14.93
CA ALA A 101 -8.26 5.84 -16.30
C ALA A 101 -8.99 4.54 -16.68
N GLY A 102 -9.85 4.01 -15.80
CA GLY A 102 -10.63 2.79 -16.02
C GLY A 102 -10.74 1.93 -14.77
N THR A 103 -11.12 0.67 -14.95
CA THR A 103 -11.20 -0.34 -13.88
C THR A 103 -10.34 -1.55 -14.18
N MET A 104 -9.84 -2.19 -13.13
CA MET A 104 -9.06 -3.42 -13.20
C MET A 104 -9.38 -4.33 -12.02
N GLU A 105 -9.70 -5.57 -12.34
CA GLU A 105 -9.98 -6.61 -11.36
C GLU A 105 -8.71 -7.34 -10.90
N TYR A 106 -8.74 -7.78 -9.65
CA TYR A 106 -7.67 -8.56 -9.05
C TYR A 106 -7.69 -10.00 -9.57
N LYS A 107 -6.61 -10.43 -10.23
CA LYS A 107 -6.44 -11.84 -10.63
C LYS A 107 -6.18 -12.76 -9.43
N LYS A 108 -5.52 -12.21 -8.40
CA LYS A 108 -5.17 -12.92 -7.16
C LYS A 108 -5.26 -11.94 -5.99
N GLY A 109 -5.80 -12.43 -4.87
CA GLY A 109 -6.11 -11.61 -3.71
C GLY A 109 -7.40 -10.81 -3.93
N PRO A 110 -7.59 -9.71 -3.19
CA PRO A 110 -6.66 -9.21 -2.18
C PRO A 110 -6.65 -10.04 -0.89
N PHE A 111 -5.51 -10.01 -0.18
CA PHE A 111 -5.30 -10.74 1.08
C PHE A 111 -5.17 -9.81 2.30
N ASN A 112 -5.36 -10.38 3.49
CA ASN A 112 -5.07 -9.70 4.75
C ASN A 112 -3.57 -9.45 4.93
N PHE A 113 -3.23 -8.65 5.95
CA PHE A 113 -1.86 -8.20 6.19
C PHE A 113 -0.85 -9.34 6.23
N ASN A 114 -1.18 -10.43 6.91
CA ASN A 114 -0.31 -11.60 7.01
C ASN A 114 -0.38 -12.53 5.80
N LYS A 115 -1.18 -12.20 4.77
CA LYS A 115 -1.40 -12.98 3.54
C LYS A 115 -1.94 -14.40 3.81
N THR A 116 -2.63 -14.59 4.94
CA THR A 116 -3.16 -15.89 5.39
C THR A 116 -4.61 -16.12 4.98
N LYS A 117 -5.39 -15.05 4.83
CA LYS A 117 -6.81 -15.09 4.42
C LYS A 117 -7.06 -14.11 3.29
N LYS A 118 -8.09 -14.36 2.49
CA LYS A 118 -8.66 -13.35 1.60
C LYS A 118 -9.25 -12.22 2.45
N MET A 119 -9.15 -10.99 1.98
CA MET A 119 -9.70 -9.85 2.69
C MET A 119 -11.20 -9.96 2.90
N ASN A 120 -11.65 -9.68 4.12
CA ASN A 120 -13.04 -9.37 4.42
C ASN A 120 -13.09 -8.13 5.30
N TYR A 121 -13.52 -7.01 4.71
CA TYR A 121 -13.63 -5.72 5.38
C TYR A 121 -15.04 -5.41 5.88
N GLU A 122 -16.02 -6.31 5.64
CA GLU A 122 -17.41 -6.22 6.10
C GLU A 122 -18.03 -4.83 5.88
N GLY A 123 -17.89 -4.30 4.66
CA GLY A 123 -18.48 -3.02 4.25
C GLY A 123 -17.75 -1.74 4.72
N ARG A 124 -16.74 -1.83 5.58
CA ARG A 124 -15.98 -0.64 6.07
C ARG A 124 -15.22 0.08 4.96
N THR A 125 -14.83 -0.65 3.94
CA THR A 125 -14.16 -0.09 2.76
C THR A 125 -14.59 -0.81 1.49
N CYS A 126 -13.82 -0.66 0.42
CA CYS A 126 -14.04 -1.24 -0.88
C CYS A 126 -12.72 -1.83 -1.43
N THR A 127 -12.84 -2.65 -2.46
CA THR A 127 -11.68 -3.12 -3.22
C THR A 127 -11.25 -2.04 -4.21
N PRO A 128 -9.97 -1.60 -4.22
CA PRO A 128 -9.51 -0.50 -5.07
C PRO A 128 -9.32 -0.96 -6.52
N THR A 129 -10.41 -1.02 -7.30
CA THR A 129 -10.36 -1.45 -8.72
C THR A 129 -10.25 -0.30 -9.71
N THR A 130 -10.43 0.95 -9.30
CA THR A 130 -10.34 2.11 -10.22
C THR A 130 -8.88 2.47 -10.47
N LEU A 131 -8.41 2.31 -11.71
CA LEU A 131 -7.02 2.58 -12.09
C LEU A 131 -6.73 4.07 -12.18
N LEU A 132 -5.53 4.45 -11.75
CA LEU A 132 -4.98 5.79 -11.92
C LEU A 132 -3.91 5.81 -13.03
N PRO A 133 -3.58 6.99 -13.57
CA PRO A 133 -2.62 7.11 -14.67
C PRO A 133 -1.20 6.62 -14.36
N ASP A 134 -0.81 6.57 -13.08
CA ASP A 134 0.50 6.08 -12.65
C ASP A 134 0.54 4.58 -12.40
N GLY A 135 -0.56 3.87 -12.69
CA GLY A 135 -0.69 2.43 -12.56
C GLY A 135 -1.12 1.95 -11.18
N SER A 136 -1.28 2.85 -10.21
CA SER A 136 -1.92 2.55 -8.94
C SER A 136 -3.43 2.39 -9.13
N SER A 137 -4.15 1.93 -8.09
CA SER A 137 -5.61 1.94 -8.10
C SER A 137 -6.21 2.42 -6.80
N MET A 138 -7.49 2.75 -6.82
CA MET A 138 -8.22 3.24 -5.66
C MET A 138 -9.71 2.96 -5.70
N CYS A 139 -10.35 3.19 -4.56
CA CYS A 139 -11.80 3.28 -4.42
C CYS A 139 -12.15 4.18 -3.25
N VAL A 140 -13.38 4.72 -3.26
CA VAL A 140 -13.95 5.46 -2.14
C VAL A 140 -15.21 4.76 -1.69
N ASN A 141 -15.34 4.57 -0.38
CA ASN A 141 -16.50 3.96 0.24
C ASN A 141 -17.09 4.88 1.30
N ILE A 142 -18.42 4.89 1.38
CA ILE A 142 -19.15 5.60 2.43
C ILE A 142 -20.03 4.57 3.12
N TRP A 143 -19.76 4.34 4.40
CA TRP A 143 -20.49 3.34 5.19
C TRP A 143 -20.52 3.74 6.66
N SER A 144 -21.67 3.54 7.30
CA SER A 144 -21.92 3.94 8.69
C SER A 144 -21.53 5.39 9.02
N GLY A 145 -21.75 6.33 8.09
CA GLY A 145 -21.38 7.73 8.28
C GLY A 145 -19.87 7.98 8.30
N ILE A 146 -19.06 7.06 7.75
CA ILE A 146 -17.61 7.14 7.62
C ILE A 146 -17.24 7.14 6.13
N ILE A 147 -16.26 7.96 5.74
CA ILE A 147 -15.75 8.02 4.37
C ILE A 147 -14.33 7.46 4.34
N THR A 148 -14.17 6.29 3.71
CA THR A 148 -12.87 5.65 3.54
C THR A 148 -12.39 5.78 2.09
N VAL A 149 -11.09 6.00 1.95
CA VAL A 149 -10.38 6.03 0.67
C VAL A 149 -9.35 4.92 0.73
N THR A 150 -9.49 3.89 -0.11
CA THR A 150 -8.52 2.78 -0.16
C THR A 150 -7.76 2.86 -1.46
N THR A 151 -6.46 2.62 -1.41
CA THR A 151 -5.59 2.65 -2.58
C THR A 151 -4.65 1.45 -2.58
N ASP A 152 -4.45 0.89 -3.75
CA ASP A 152 -3.33 0.00 -4.06
C ASP A 152 -2.23 0.84 -4.70
N ILE A 153 -1.08 0.93 -4.05
CA ILE A 153 0.00 1.85 -4.44
C ILE A 153 0.81 1.34 -5.63
N ASN A 154 0.73 0.05 -5.96
CA ASN A 154 1.47 -0.57 -7.06
C ASN A 154 0.54 -1.15 -8.15
N GLY A 155 -0.75 -1.26 -7.83
CA GLY A 155 -1.87 -1.57 -8.72
C GLY A 155 -2.24 -3.06 -8.77
N PRO A 156 -3.46 -3.41 -9.20
CA PRO A 156 -4.05 -4.75 -8.99
C PRO A 156 -3.33 -5.92 -9.68
N ASN A 157 -2.48 -5.61 -10.67
CA ASN A 157 -1.69 -6.59 -11.40
C ASN A 157 -0.35 -6.93 -10.73
N LYS A 158 0.05 -6.23 -9.67
CA LYS A 158 1.35 -6.44 -9.00
C LYS A 158 1.16 -7.05 -7.62
N ASN A 159 1.56 -8.31 -7.49
CA ASN A 159 1.58 -9.02 -6.22
C ASN A 159 2.45 -8.28 -5.16
N PRO A 160 2.16 -8.44 -3.86
CA PRO A 160 1.25 -9.44 -3.27
C PRO A 160 -0.25 -9.13 -3.27
N ASN A 161 -0.70 -7.90 -3.54
CA ASN A 161 -2.10 -7.47 -3.36
C ASN A 161 -2.61 -7.80 -1.95
N ALA A 162 -1.99 -7.22 -0.93
CA ALA A 162 -2.29 -7.44 0.48
C ALA A 162 -2.47 -6.11 1.24
N TRP A 163 -3.52 -6.06 2.07
CA TRP A 163 -3.77 -4.90 2.92
C TRP A 163 -2.65 -4.68 3.92
N GLY A 164 -2.14 -3.45 4.04
CA GLY A 164 -0.95 -3.14 4.83
C GLY A 164 0.38 -3.44 4.12
N TYR A 165 0.37 -4.08 2.95
CA TYR A 165 1.62 -4.30 2.19
C TYR A 165 1.72 -3.32 1.01
N ASP A 166 0.75 -3.40 0.11
CA ASP A 166 0.60 -2.52 -1.06
C ASP A 166 -0.80 -1.88 -1.12
N ILE A 167 -1.78 -2.41 -0.39
CA ILE A 167 -3.13 -1.84 -0.29
C ILE A 167 -3.33 -1.17 1.07
N PHE A 168 -3.77 0.08 1.10
CA PHE A 168 -3.89 0.87 2.33
C PHE A 168 -5.22 1.62 2.40
N THR A 169 -5.89 1.54 3.56
CA THR A 169 -7.15 2.26 3.82
C THR A 169 -6.89 3.54 4.60
N PHE A 170 -7.39 4.64 4.06
CA PHE A 170 -7.39 5.97 4.65
C PHE A 170 -8.81 6.39 5.01
N ILE A 171 -8.91 7.43 5.83
CA ILE A 171 -10.17 8.04 6.26
C ILE A 171 -10.06 9.55 6.06
N ILE A 172 -11.14 10.17 5.58
CA ILE A 172 -11.30 11.62 5.63
C ILE A 172 -11.84 11.93 7.03
N ASP A 173 -11.14 12.69 7.86
CA ASP A 173 -11.59 12.94 9.23
C ASP A 173 -12.90 13.74 9.26
N SER A 174 -13.81 13.41 10.17
CA SER A 174 -15.11 14.10 10.25
C SER A 174 -15.04 15.52 10.80
N ASN A 175 -13.95 15.87 11.50
CA ASN A 175 -13.83 17.16 12.19
C ASN A 175 -13.14 18.21 11.32
N ASN A 176 -12.02 17.86 10.69
CA ASN A 176 -11.24 18.78 9.87
C ASN A 176 -11.31 18.46 8.36
N GLU A 177 -12.00 17.37 7.98
CA GLU A 177 -12.14 16.91 6.60
C GLU A 177 -10.81 16.62 5.90
N GLU A 178 -9.74 16.37 6.65
CA GLU A 178 -8.42 16.04 6.08
C GLU A 178 -8.26 14.54 5.91
N LEU A 179 -7.49 14.13 4.90
CA LEU A 179 -7.15 12.74 4.69
C LEU A 179 -6.08 12.30 5.72
N ARG A 180 -6.31 11.17 6.38
CA ARG A 180 -5.34 10.54 7.27
C ARG A 180 -5.37 9.02 7.16
N GLY A 181 -4.30 8.37 7.59
CA GLY A 181 -4.28 6.91 7.71
C GLY A 181 -5.38 6.43 8.66
N LEU A 182 -6.10 5.38 8.28
CA LEU A 182 -7.06 4.75 9.20
C LEU A 182 -6.28 4.16 10.37
N LYS A 183 -6.60 4.61 11.59
CA LYS A 183 -5.91 4.20 12.81
C LYS A 183 -6.71 3.08 13.49
N PRO A 184 -6.08 1.99 13.95
CA PRO A 184 -6.75 0.99 14.77
C PRO A 184 -7.35 1.60 16.04
N THR A 185 -8.53 1.14 16.43
CA THR A 185 -9.20 1.56 17.67
C THR A 185 -9.11 0.51 18.76
N LYS A 186 -8.65 -0.70 18.42
CA LYS A 186 -8.44 -1.83 19.33
C LYS A 186 -7.15 -2.54 18.95
N THR A 187 -6.57 -3.27 19.90
CA THR A 187 -5.40 -4.13 19.67
C THR A 187 -5.76 -5.39 18.90
N GLU A 188 -6.89 -6.01 19.26
CA GLU A 188 -7.40 -7.24 18.66
C GLU A 188 -8.92 -7.09 18.40
N PRO A 189 -9.46 -7.75 17.35
CA PRO A 189 -10.89 -7.75 17.07
C PRO A 189 -11.71 -8.48 18.15
N ASN A 190 -12.89 -7.98 18.49
CA ASN A 190 -13.84 -8.68 19.36
C ASN A 190 -14.61 -9.75 18.55
N PRO A 191 -14.49 -11.05 18.87
CA PRO A 191 -15.21 -12.12 18.17
C PRO A 191 -16.74 -12.02 18.29
N ASP A 192 -17.25 -11.37 19.34
CA ASP A 192 -18.69 -11.22 19.60
C ASP A 192 -19.28 -9.93 18.97
N SER A 193 -18.47 -9.17 18.22
CA SER A 193 -18.94 -8.01 17.47
C SER A 193 -19.90 -8.44 16.35
N ALA A 194 -20.83 -7.57 15.97
CA ALA A 194 -21.68 -7.78 14.79
C ALA A 194 -20.85 -7.91 13.48
N TYR A 195 -19.64 -7.35 13.48
CA TYR A 195 -18.70 -7.34 12.36
C TYR A 195 -17.29 -7.66 12.88
N PRO A 196 -17.00 -8.93 13.21
CA PRO A 196 -15.79 -9.31 13.93
C PRO A 196 -14.52 -9.28 13.08
N GLU A 197 -14.60 -9.48 11.76
CA GLU A 197 -13.38 -9.59 10.93
C GLU A 197 -12.61 -8.26 10.85
N GLY A 198 -13.33 -7.15 10.73
CA GLY A 198 -12.78 -5.80 10.69
C GLY A 198 -12.91 -5.01 11.98
N ASP A 199 -13.34 -5.63 13.10
CA ASP A 199 -13.54 -4.91 14.36
C ASP A 199 -12.23 -4.28 14.85
N GLY A 200 -12.29 -2.99 15.17
CA GLY A 200 -11.10 -2.25 15.62
C GLY A 200 -10.13 -1.80 14.53
N TYR A 201 -10.43 -2.04 13.24
CA TYR A 201 -9.53 -1.78 12.10
C TYR A 201 -8.12 -2.37 12.32
N PRO A 202 -8.03 -3.70 12.48
CA PRO A 202 -6.81 -4.35 12.94
C PRO A 202 -5.62 -4.09 12.00
N CYS A 203 -4.44 -3.99 12.60
CA CYS A 203 -3.15 -4.02 11.91
C CYS A 203 -2.13 -4.62 12.87
N SER A 204 -1.81 -5.91 12.69
CA SER A 204 -0.87 -6.62 13.56
C SER A 204 -0.39 -7.90 12.89
N LEU A 205 0.87 -8.28 13.12
CA LEU A 205 1.42 -9.57 12.69
C LEU A 205 0.81 -10.77 13.43
N THR A 206 0.18 -10.54 14.59
CA THR A 206 -0.44 -11.61 15.40
C THR A 206 -1.93 -11.81 15.12
N VAL A 207 -2.62 -10.79 14.58
CA VAL A 207 -4.05 -10.87 14.27
C VAL A 207 -4.28 -11.75 13.04
N SER A 208 -5.20 -12.70 13.14
CA SER A 208 -5.55 -13.63 12.06
C SER A 208 -6.89 -13.36 11.38
N SER A 209 -7.58 -12.27 11.74
CA SER A 209 -8.84 -11.90 11.08
C SER A 209 -8.64 -11.58 9.59
N ALA A 210 -9.68 -11.82 8.81
CA ALA A 210 -9.73 -11.50 7.38
C ALA A 210 -9.75 -9.98 7.13
N GLY A 211 -10.13 -9.15 8.12
CA GLY A 211 -10.02 -7.69 8.05
C GLY A 211 -8.67 -7.12 8.50
N ASN A 212 -7.70 -7.97 8.89
CA ASN A 212 -6.38 -7.52 9.31
C ASN A 212 -5.66 -6.77 8.19
N GLY A 213 -5.21 -5.55 8.49
CA GLY A 213 -4.57 -4.64 7.55
C GLY A 213 -5.36 -3.35 7.30
N LEU A 214 -6.63 -3.28 7.73
CA LEU A 214 -7.46 -2.08 7.59
C LEU A 214 -6.82 -0.83 8.21
N GLY A 215 -6.25 -0.96 9.41
CA GLY A 215 -5.62 0.17 10.12
C GLY A 215 -4.15 0.39 9.78
N CYS A 216 -3.59 -0.34 8.83
CA CYS A 216 -2.14 -0.32 8.60
C CYS A 216 -1.62 0.97 7.95
N ALA A 217 -2.48 1.75 7.29
CA ALA A 217 -2.08 3.04 6.70
C ALA A 217 -1.53 4.01 7.76
N TYR A 218 -2.08 4.01 8.98
CA TYR A 218 -1.57 4.84 10.07
C TYR A 218 -0.11 4.51 10.42
N TYR A 219 0.20 3.22 10.60
CA TYR A 219 1.54 2.75 10.93
C TYR A 219 2.52 2.92 9.78
N ALA A 220 2.07 2.71 8.54
CA ALA A 220 2.89 2.89 7.35
C ALA A 220 3.29 4.36 7.12
N LEU A 221 2.37 5.30 7.36
CA LEU A 221 2.65 6.74 7.25
C LEU A 221 3.55 7.25 8.39
N THR A 222 3.33 6.78 9.62
CA THR A 222 4.16 7.14 10.78
C THR A 222 5.49 6.38 10.81
N ASN A 223 5.64 5.38 9.94
CA ASN A 223 6.80 4.50 9.83
C ASN A 223 7.16 3.78 11.14
N VAL A 224 6.14 3.33 11.88
CA VAL A 224 6.30 2.59 13.15
C VAL A 224 5.71 1.20 12.98
N CYS A 225 6.39 0.16 13.43
CA CYS A 225 5.85 -1.20 13.35
C CYS A 225 4.69 -1.41 14.35
N PRO A 226 3.58 -2.09 13.95
CA PRO A 226 2.41 -2.25 14.83
C PRO A 226 2.66 -3.06 16.11
N ASN A 227 3.62 -3.99 16.09
CA ASN A 227 3.91 -4.90 17.20
C ASN A 227 5.24 -4.58 17.93
N ASP A 228 6.02 -3.61 17.44
CA ASP A 228 7.35 -3.29 17.97
C ASP A 228 7.72 -1.84 17.60
N ASP A 229 7.46 -0.89 18.49
CA ASP A 229 7.68 0.54 18.23
C ASP A 229 9.15 0.93 18.04
N THR A 230 10.09 0.03 18.34
CA THR A 230 11.52 0.21 18.08
C THR A 230 11.91 0.00 16.62
N LYS A 231 11.02 -0.61 15.81
CA LYS A 231 11.24 -0.93 14.40
C LYS A 231 10.42 -0.05 13.47
N LYS A 232 10.96 0.15 12.27
CA LYS A 232 10.23 0.82 11.18
C LYS A 232 9.16 -0.10 10.59
N TYR A 233 8.08 0.50 10.09
CA TYR A 233 6.97 -0.24 9.49
C TYR A 233 7.42 -1.16 8.35
N TRP A 234 8.13 -0.59 7.37
CA TRP A 234 8.58 -1.29 6.17
C TRP A 234 9.63 -2.36 6.44
N GLU A 235 10.23 -2.36 7.63
CA GLU A 235 11.16 -3.40 8.06
C GLU A 235 10.42 -4.62 8.61
N CYS A 236 9.20 -4.44 9.15
CA CYS A 236 8.42 -5.48 9.81
C CYS A 236 7.22 -6.00 9.01
N ILE A 237 6.99 -5.52 7.78
CA ILE A 237 5.98 -6.09 6.89
C ILE A 237 6.27 -7.59 6.60
N PRO A 238 5.23 -8.44 6.52
CA PRO A 238 5.36 -9.89 6.38
C PRO A 238 5.70 -10.37 4.96
#